data_AF-A0A820HWM0-F1
#
_entry.id   AF-A0A820HWM0-F1
#
_cell.length_a   1.000
_cell.length_b   1.000
_cell.length_c   1.000
_cell.angle_alpha   90.00
_cell.angle_beta   90.00
_cell.angle_gamma   90.00
#
_symmetry.space_group_name_H-M   'P 1'
#
loop_
_entity.id
_entity.type
_entity.pdbx_description
1 polymer ?
#
loop_
_entity_poly.entity_id
_entity_poly.type
_entity_poly.pdbx_seq_one_letter_code
_entity_poly.pdbx_strand_id
1 'polypeptide(L)'
;MAQLLHTLRQQVVPYPNDHFSGRGIVLTVGFNQLKFLKVNLKMIELTATKLSIQIWYTSSQISHDNMIELLRTAPSINASACCFITAQCRTLTQVWQLNATRVYNPKLDGLQTYGFPYKPAAIISATFSEVLFLDCDAFVTRDPEELFISDPMYLKFGALFYP
;
A
#
# COMPACT_ATOMS: atom_id res chain seq x y z
N MET A 1 -26.74 -11.94 16.34
CA MET A 1 -25.46 -11.92 15.57
C MET A 1 -25.67 -12.31 14.10
N ALA A 2 -26.35 -13.43 13.78
CA ALA A 2 -26.62 -13.84 12.38
C ALA A 2 -27.43 -12.83 11.55
N GLN A 3 -28.45 -12.20 12.15
CA GLN A 3 -29.30 -11.21 11.46
C GLN A 3 -28.54 -9.92 11.10
N LEU A 4 -27.62 -9.48 11.98
CA LEU A 4 -26.76 -8.33 11.73
C LEU A 4 -25.78 -8.59 10.56
N LEU A 5 -25.18 -9.77 10.51
CA LEU A 5 -24.31 -10.17 9.38
C LEU A 5 -25.07 -10.23 8.07
N HIS A 6 -26.32 -10.72 8.08
CA HIS A 6 -27.16 -10.73 6.89
C HIS A 6 -27.48 -9.32 6.41
N THR A 7 -27.86 -8.41 7.31
CA THR A 7 -28.11 -7.00 7.00
C THR A 7 -26.86 -6.30 6.45
N LEU A 8 -25.70 -6.51 7.08
CA LEU A 8 -24.43 -5.93 6.60
C LEU A 8 -24.06 -6.46 5.20
N ARG A 9 -24.26 -7.75 4.93
CA ARG A 9 -24.00 -8.34 3.61
C ARG A 9 -24.85 -7.71 2.51
N GLN A 10 -26.09 -7.33 2.81
CA GLN A 10 -26.95 -6.65 1.82
C GLN A 10 -26.57 -5.19 1.57
N GLN A 11 -25.77 -4.60 2.44
CA GLN A 11 -25.21 -3.25 2.28
C GLN A 11 -23.85 -3.24 1.57
N VAL A 12 -23.29 -4.43 1.26
CA VAL A 12 -22.03 -4.53 0.54
C VAL A 12 -22.24 -4.04 -0.89
N VAL A 13 -21.63 -2.90 -1.19
CA VAL A 13 -21.60 -2.33 -2.54
C VAL A 13 -20.80 -3.28 -3.45
N PRO A 14 -21.20 -3.48 -4.72
CA PRO A 14 -20.41 -4.26 -5.66
C PRO A 14 -18.97 -3.77 -5.73
N TYR A 15 -18.04 -4.73 -5.84
CA TYR A 15 -16.62 -4.41 -5.98
C TYR A 15 -16.38 -3.57 -7.25
N PRO A 16 -15.70 -2.42 -7.17
CA PRO A 16 -15.51 -1.52 -8.31
C PRO A 16 -14.43 -2.06 -9.26
N ASN A 17 -14.81 -3.00 -10.12
CA ASN A 17 -13.92 -3.68 -11.08
C ASN A 17 -13.24 -2.74 -12.09
N ASP A 18 -13.82 -1.56 -12.33
CA ASP A 18 -13.24 -0.50 -13.17
C ASP A 18 -12.04 0.19 -12.50
N HIS A 19 -11.89 0.05 -11.19
CA HIS A 19 -10.94 0.82 -10.40
C HIS A 19 -9.62 0.11 -10.15
N PHE A 20 -9.71 -1.16 -9.78
CA PHE A 20 -8.61 -1.92 -9.23
C PHE A 20 -8.13 -2.92 -10.26
N SER A 21 -6.82 -3.05 -10.41
CA SER A 21 -6.24 -4.01 -11.35
C SER A 21 -4.95 -4.62 -10.82
N GLY A 22 -4.75 -5.91 -11.09
CA GLY A 22 -3.50 -6.60 -10.86
C GLY A 22 -3.13 -6.76 -9.38
N ARG A 23 -1.86 -7.13 -9.16
CA ARG A 23 -1.26 -7.41 -7.85
C ARG A 23 -0.24 -6.35 -7.51
N GLY A 24 -0.12 -6.01 -6.23
CA GLY A 24 0.91 -5.09 -5.81
C GLY A 24 1.18 -5.07 -4.31
N ILE A 25 2.33 -4.50 -3.99
CA ILE A 25 2.80 -4.29 -2.63
C ILE A 25 2.36 -2.90 -2.19
N VAL A 26 1.75 -2.82 -1.01
CA VAL A 26 1.33 -1.56 -0.39
C VAL A 26 2.14 -1.36 0.88
N LEU A 27 2.87 -0.26 0.95
CA LEU A 27 3.64 0.17 2.12
C LEU A 27 3.05 1.45 2.69
N THR A 28 3.16 1.65 4.00
CA THR A 28 2.99 2.96 4.64
C THR A 28 4.30 3.42 5.25
N VAL A 29 4.56 4.73 5.23
CA VAL A 29 5.75 5.31 5.87
C VAL A 29 5.43 6.60 6.61
N GLY A 30 5.88 6.68 7.86
CA GLY A 30 5.93 7.91 8.66
C GLY A 30 7.34 8.48 8.75
N PHE A 31 7.46 9.72 9.26
CA PHE A 31 8.74 10.46 9.29
C PHE A 31 9.91 9.69 9.93
N ASN A 32 9.68 9.01 11.06
CA ASN A 32 10.73 8.25 11.76
C ASN A 32 11.08 6.90 11.11
N GLN A 33 10.41 6.55 10.02
CA GLN A 33 10.51 5.25 9.37
C GLN A 33 11.24 5.28 8.02
N LEU A 34 11.67 6.45 7.55
CA LEU A 34 12.33 6.60 6.24
C LEU A 34 13.57 5.69 6.08
N LYS A 35 14.32 5.46 7.18
CA LYS A 35 15.46 4.53 7.18
C LYS A 35 15.06 3.08 6.94
N PHE A 36 13.93 2.64 7.50
CA PHE A 36 13.42 1.28 7.30
C PHE A 36 12.92 1.11 5.89
N LEU A 37 12.17 2.09 5.38
CA LEU A 37 11.74 2.11 4.00
C LEU A 37 12.91 2.03 3.03
N LYS A 38 13.98 2.82 3.23
CA LYS A 38 15.19 2.76 2.39
C LYS A 38 15.78 1.34 2.30
N VAL A 39 15.95 0.69 3.45
CA VAL A 39 16.47 -0.67 3.51
C VAL A 39 15.51 -1.63 2.81
N ASN A 40 14.21 -1.53 3.09
CA ASN A 40 13.21 -2.41 2.51
C ASN A 40 13.10 -2.27 0.98
N LEU A 41 13.12 -1.05 0.44
CA LEU A 41 13.15 -0.83 -1.02
C LEU A 41 14.36 -1.50 -1.66
N LYS A 42 15.54 -1.42 -1.03
CA LYS A 42 16.74 -2.09 -1.54
C LYS A 42 16.62 -3.61 -1.47
N MET A 43 16.05 -4.13 -0.39
CA MET A 43 15.80 -5.56 -0.23
C MET A 43 14.80 -6.08 -1.26
N ILE A 44 13.71 -5.35 -1.51
CA ILE A 44 12.74 -5.67 -2.56
C ILE A 44 13.42 -5.68 -3.93
N GLU A 45 14.27 -4.69 -4.23
CA GLU A 45 15.03 -4.67 -5.49
C GLU A 45 15.90 -5.92 -5.69
N LEU A 46 16.52 -6.43 -4.62
CA LEU A 46 17.32 -7.66 -4.67
C LEU A 46 16.50 -8.91 -4.97
N THR A 47 15.19 -8.90 -4.72
CA THR A 47 14.30 -10.03 -5.08
C THR A 47 13.99 -10.08 -6.56
N ALA A 48 14.25 -9.01 -7.31
CA ALA A 48 13.89 -8.86 -8.73
C ALA A 48 12.39 -9.02 -9.05
N THR A 49 11.53 -8.88 -8.03
CA THR A 49 10.07 -8.98 -8.17
C THR A 49 9.53 -8.06 -9.26
N LYS A 50 8.45 -8.51 -9.93
CA LYS A 50 7.72 -7.73 -10.95
C LYS A 50 6.49 -7.03 -10.40
N LEU A 51 6.16 -7.26 -9.14
CA LEU A 51 5.04 -6.59 -8.49
C LEU A 51 5.26 -5.07 -8.46
N SER A 52 4.18 -4.34 -8.75
CA SER A 52 4.15 -2.90 -8.59
C SER A 52 4.06 -2.54 -7.11
N ILE A 53 4.68 -1.43 -6.72
CA ILE A 53 4.78 -1.00 -5.31
C ILE A 53 4.17 0.40 -5.18
N GLN A 54 3.27 0.55 -4.22
CA GLN A 54 2.73 1.85 -3.80
C GLN A 54 3.13 2.13 -2.35
N ILE A 55 3.91 3.19 -2.16
CA ILE A 55 4.33 3.67 -0.85
C ILE A 55 3.49 4.87 -0.46
N TRP A 56 2.66 4.70 0.55
CA TRP A 56 1.73 5.70 1.03
C TRP A 56 2.32 6.53 2.17
N TYR A 57 2.22 7.84 2.04
CA TYR A 57 2.70 8.80 3.03
C TYR A 57 1.80 10.03 3.12
N THR A 58 2.07 10.87 4.12
CA THR A 58 1.40 12.16 4.27
C THR A 58 2.38 13.31 4.07
N SER A 59 2.00 14.27 3.21
CA SER A 59 2.81 15.45 2.94
C SER A 59 2.94 16.41 4.14
N SER A 60 2.17 16.20 5.21
CA SER A 60 2.34 16.93 6.47
C SER A 60 3.55 16.46 7.28
N GLN A 61 4.06 15.26 7.00
CA GLN A 61 5.20 14.67 7.72
C GLN A 61 6.44 14.47 6.84
N ILE A 62 6.26 14.17 5.56
CA ILE A 62 7.35 13.82 4.64
C ILE A 62 7.17 14.62 3.34
N SER A 63 8.22 15.28 2.87
CA SER A 63 8.18 15.99 1.60
C SER A 63 8.15 15.02 0.41
N HIS A 64 7.59 15.48 -0.72
CA HIS A 64 7.62 14.72 -1.97
C HIS A 64 9.06 14.44 -2.41
N ASP A 65 9.97 15.39 -2.23
CA ASP A 65 11.37 15.24 -2.65
C ASP A 65 12.10 14.17 -1.85
N ASN A 66 11.85 14.06 -0.54
CA ASN A 66 12.41 12.99 0.28
C ASN A 66 11.94 11.61 -0.21
N MET A 67 10.67 11.48 -0.59
CA MET A 67 10.15 10.23 -1.16
C MET A 67 10.82 9.88 -2.48
N ILE A 68 11.05 10.87 -3.34
CA ILE A 68 11.73 10.65 -4.62
C ILE A 68 13.20 10.27 -4.41
N GLU A 69 13.89 10.90 -3.47
CA GLU A 69 15.24 10.49 -3.10
C GLU A 69 15.29 9.04 -2.62
N LEU A 70 14.30 8.60 -1.84
CA LEU A 70 14.20 7.19 -1.42
C LEU A 70 13.97 6.24 -2.60
N LEU A 71 13.08 6.59 -3.54
CA LEU A 71 12.88 5.78 -4.75
C LEU A 71 14.17 5.64 -5.57
N ARG A 72 15.03 6.65 -5.62
CA ARG A 72 16.32 6.59 -6.33
C ARG A 72 17.28 5.56 -5.74
N THR A 73 17.07 5.10 -4.50
CA THR A 73 17.93 4.08 -3.87
C THR A 73 17.70 2.67 -4.43
N ALA A 74 16.56 2.48 -5.09
CA ALA A 74 16.15 1.24 -5.74
C ALA A 74 15.51 1.57 -7.11
N PRO A 75 16.29 1.99 -8.12
CA PRO A 75 15.74 2.46 -9.40
C PRO A 75 15.15 1.33 -10.27
N SER A 76 15.42 0.07 -9.96
CA SER A 76 15.04 -1.09 -10.80
C SER A 76 13.65 -1.65 -10.45
N ILE A 77 13.04 -1.21 -9.35
CA ILE A 77 11.70 -1.64 -8.93
C ILE A 77 10.63 -0.72 -9.51
N ASN A 78 9.45 -1.29 -9.79
CA ASN A 78 8.28 -0.51 -10.22
C ASN A 78 7.58 0.13 -9.00
N ALA A 79 8.17 1.19 -8.47
CA ALA A 79 7.68 1.84 -7.25
C ALA A 79 7.16 3.26 -7.48
N SER A 80 6.06 3.57 -6.79
CA SER A 80 5.43 4.88 -6.78
C SER A 80 5.17 5.36 -5.35
N ALA A 81 5.44 6.63 -5.09
CA ALA A 81 5.11 7.28 -3.83
C ALA A 81 3.76 8.00 -3.96
N CYS A 82 2.79 7.62 -3.13
CA CYS A 82 1.42 8.12 -3.15
C CYS A 82 1.10 8.91 -1.88
N CYS A 83 0.55 10.11 -2.03
CA CYS A 83 0.26 11.00 -0.90
C CYS A 83 -1.23 11.00 -0.56
N PHE A 84 -1.57 10.75 0.70
CA PHE A 84 -2.97 10.78 1.18
C PHE A 84 -3.63 12.16 1.05
N ILE A 85 -2.86 13.23 1.25
CA ILE A 85 -3.40 14.60 1.28
C ILE A 85 -3.64 15.11 -0.13
N THR A 86 -2.67 14.92 -1.03
CA THR A 86 -2.74 15.48 -2.39
C THR A 86 -3.39 14.53 -3.40
N ALA A 87 -3.61 13.27 -3.03
CA ALA A 87 -4.05 12.20 -3.92
C ALA A 87 -3.12 12.00 -5.15
N GLN A 88 -1.88 12.47 -5.08
CA GLN A 88 -0.89 12.32 -6.14
C GLN A 88 -0.03 11.08 -5.91
N CYS A 89 0.22 10.35 -6.98
CA CYS A 89 1.26 9.32 -7.03
C CYS A 89 2.37 9.74 -7.97
N ARG A 90 3.60 9.35 -7.64
CA ARG A 90 4.79 9.75 -8.37
C ARG A 90 5.83 8.65 -8.44
N THR A 91 6.40 8.43 -9.62
CA THR A 91 7.61 7.63 -9.85
C THR A 91 8.81 8.56 -10.08
N LEU A 92 9.96 7.99 -10.42
CA LEU A 92 11.13 8.78 -10.81
C LEU A 92 10.89 9.65 -12.06
N THR A 93 9.93 9.28 -12.91
CA THR A 93 9.73 9.90 -14.23
C THR A 93 8.32 10.44 -14.46
N GLN A 94 7.33 10.00 -13.70
CA GLN A 94 5.91 10.30 -13.93
C GLN A 94 5.21 10.78 -12.66
N VAL A 95 4.21 11.64 -12.85
CA VAL A 95 3.29 12.09 -11.80
C VAL A 95 1.87 11.91 -12.34
N TRP A 96 0.97 11.39 -11.53
CA TRP A 96 -0.46 11.32 -11.87
C TRP A 96 -1.33 11.56 -10.65
N GLN A 97 -2.59 11.90 -10.91
CA GLN A 97 -3.61 12.13 -9.90
C GLN A 97 -4.49 10.90 -9.75
N LEU A 98 -4.72 10.50 -8.51
CA LEU A 98 -5.76 9.53 -8.16
C LEU A 98 -7.11 10.24 -8.04
N ASN A 99 -8.18 9.46 -8.13
CA ASN A 99 -9.52 9.98 -7.82
C ASN A 99 -9.62 10.25 -6.31
N ALA A 100 -9.69 11.52 -5.92
CA ALA A 100 -9.73 11.94 -4.52
C ALA A 100 -10.90 11.33 -3.72
N THR A 101 -12.01 10.95 -4.38
CA THR A 101 -13.13 10.25 -3.71
C THR A 101 -12.79 8.83 -3.28
N ARG A 102 -11.73 8.26 -3.85
CA ARG A 102 -11.25 6.89 -3.59
C ARG A 102 -9.97 6.86 -2.76
N VAL A 103 -9.38 8.02 -2.45
CA VAL A 103 -8.28 8.14 -1.50
C VAL A 103 -8.86 8.39 -0.11
N TYR A 104 -8.71 7.42 0.77
CA TYR A 104 -9.14 7.55 2.15
C TYR A 104 -8.06 8.31 2.93
N ASN A 105 -8.32 9.59 3.21
CA ASN A 105 -7.49 10.40 4.09
C ASN A 105 -8.13 10.43 5.48
N PRO A 106 -7.72 9.56 6.43
CA PRO A 106 -8.31 9.55 7.76
C PRO A 106 -8.03 10.89 8.45
N LYS A 107 -9.08 11.67 8.73
CA LYS A 107 -8.97 12.86 9.57
C LYS A 107 -8.84 12.41 11.02
N LEU A 108 -7.62 12.35 11.52
CA LEU A 108 -7.31 11.92 12.89
C LEU A 108 -7.29 13.09 13.88
N ASP A 109 -7.87 14.23 13.51
CA ASP A 109 -7.94 15.40 14.37
C ASP A 109 -8.60 15.01 15.71
N GLY A 110 -7.86 15.17 16.82
CA GLY A 110 -8.32 14.82 18.17
C GLY A 110 -8.07 13.37 18.61
N LEU A 111 -7.61 12.49 17.73
CA LEU A 111 -7.15 11.15 18.08
C LEU A 111 -5.61 11.18 18.15
N GLN A 112 -5.03 11.13 19.34
CA GLN A 112 -3.58 10.94 19.54
C GLN A 112 -3.11 9.52 19.12
N THR A 113 -3.66 8.96 18.05
CA THR A 113 -3.29 7.65 17.54
C THR A 113 -2.19 7.84 16.50
N TYR A 114 -0.95 7.67 16.95
CA TYR A 114 0.24 7.59 16.11
C TYR A 114 0.08 6.46 15.06
N GLY A 115 -0.09 6.82 13.78
CA GLY A 115 0.25 5.98 12.62
C GLY A 115 -0.71 4.83 12.23
N PHE A 116 -1.40 4.18 13.16
CA PHE A 116 -2.20 2.96 12.88
C PHE A 116 -3.28 3.05 11.79
N PRO A 117 -4.12 4.12 11.73
CA PRO A 117 -5.22 4.16 10.76
C PRO A 117 -4.77 4.41 9.32
N TYR A 118 -3.49 4.76 9.09
CA TYR A 118 -2.96 4.90 7.73
C TYR A 118 -2.76 3.56 7.02
N LYS A 119 -2.62 2.44 7.75
CA LYS A 119 -2.42 1.12 7.14
C LYS A 119 -3.67 0.65 6.38
N PRO A 120 -4.87 0.58 7.01
CA PRO A 120 -6.09 0.27 6.25
C PRO A 120 -6.40 1.32 5.19
N ALA A 121 -6.12 2.60 5.47
CA ALA A 121 -6.28 3.67 4.49
C ALA A 121 -5.44 3.43 3.22
N ALA A 122 -4.19 3.00 3.37
CA ALA A 122 -3.32 2.70 2.23
C ALA A 122 -3.85 1.53 1.40
N ILE A 123 -4.33 0.46 2.06
CA ILE A 123 -4.89 -0.71 1.37
C ILE A 123 -6.13 -0.30 0.56
N ILE A 124 -7.05 0.47 1.15
CA ILE A 124 -8.28 0.91 0.48
C ILE A 124 -7.99 1.89 -0.65
N SER A 125 -6.97 2.74 -0.50
CA SER A 125 -6.64 3.77 -1.48
C SER A 125 -5.76 3.25 -2.62
N ALA A 126 -5.13 2.09 -2.46
CA ALA A 126 -4.26 1.48 -3.46
C ALA A 126 -5.02 1.06 -4.70
N THR A 127 -4.36 1.03 -5.86
CA THR A 127 -5.02 0.72 -7.15
C THR A 127 -4.98 -0.76 -7.53
N PHE A 128 -4.60 -1.63 -6.60
CA PHE A 128 -4.43 -3.07 -6.85
C PHE A 128 -5.69 -3.86 -6.51
N SER A 129 -5.98 -4.90 -7.30
CA SER A 129 -7.07 -5.82 -6.98
C SER A 129 -6.71 -6.78 -5.87
N GLU A 130 -5.45 -7.21 -5.86
CA GLU A 130 -4.87 -8.11 -4.88
C GLU A 130 -3.70 -7.39 -4.20
N VAL A 131 -3.85 -7.09 -2.90
CA VAL A 131 -2.89 -6.29 -2.13
C VAL A 131 -2.07 -7.19 -1.20
N LEU A 132 -0.75 -7.06 -1.28
CA LEU A 132 0.15 -7.47 -0.20
C LEU A 132 0.52 -6.22 0.59
N PHE A 133 -0.11 -6.04 1.75
CA PHE A 133 0.28 -4.98 2.66
C PHE A 133 1.52 -5.40 3.45
N LEU A 134 2.52 -4.52 3.52
CA LEU A 134 3.70 -4.71 4.36
C LEU A 134 3.97 -3.44 5.16
N ASP A 135 4.35 -3.62 6.42
CA ASP A 135 4.95 -2.52 7.15
C ASP A 135 6.33 -2.20 6.56
N CYS A 136 6.75 -0.94 6.63
CA CYS A 136 8.04 -0.54 6.05
C CYS A 136 9.26 -1.18 6.72
N ASP A 137 9.10 -1.72 7.93
CA ASP A 137 10.09 -2.49 8.69
C ASP A 137 9.90 -4.01 8.58
N ALA A 138 8.95 -4.48 7.76
CA ALA A 138 8.84 -5.88 7.35
C ALA A 138 9.71 -6.12 6.09
N PHE A 139 10.98 -6.46 6.30
CA PHE A 139 11.95 -6.60 5.21
C PHE A 139 11.69 -7.83 4.34
N VAL A 140 11.51 -7.60 3.05
CA VAL A 140 11.29 -8.65 2.05
C VAL A 140 12.62 -9.37 1.74
N THR A 141 12.67 -10.69 1.88
CA THR A 141 13.90 -11.48 1.66
C THR A 141 13.82 -12.45 0.48
N ARG A 142 12.64 -12.62 -0.12
CA ARG A 142 12.34 -13.45 -1.31
C ARG A 142 11.26 -12.78 -2.14
N ASP A 143 11.12 -13.17 -3.40
CA ASP A 143 10.09 -12.59 -4.27
C ASP A 143 8.69 -12.80 -3.66
N PRO A 144 8.00 -11.73 -3.24
CA PRO A 144 6.69 -11.85 -2.61
C PRO A 144 5.58 -12.25 -3.59
N GLU A 145 5.83 -12.26 -4.90
CA GLU A 145 4.87 -12.72 -5.90
C GLU A 145 4.49 -14.20 -5.70
N GLU A 146 5.40 -15.00 -5.14
CA GLU A 146 5.16 -16.40 -4.81
C GLU A 146 3.92 -16.58 -3.91
N LEU A 147 3.66 -15.65 -2.98
CA LEU A 147 2.48 -15.72 -2.10
C LEU A 147 1.16 -15.69 -2.88
N PHE A 148 1.12 -15.00 -4.02
CA PHE A 148 -0.08 -14.93 -4.86
C PHE A 148 -0.23 -16.11 -5.82
N ILE A 149 0.87 -16.82 -6.11
CA ILE A 149 0.92 -17.87 -7.15
C ILE A 149 0.90 -19.26 -6.54
N SER A 150 1.62 -19.48 -5.45
CA SER A 150 1.91 -20.82 -4.93
C SER A 150 1.44 -21.06 -3.51
N ASP A 151 1.09 -20.03 -2.73
CA ASP A 151 0.62 -20.23 -1.36
C ASP A 151 -0.75 -20.94 -1.33
N PRO A 152 -0.86 -22.14 -0.73
CA PRO A 152 -2.10 -22.91 -0.75
C PRO A 152 -3.25 -22.23 0.00
N MET A 153 -2.96 -21.42 1.01
CA MET A 153 -3.99 -20.71 1.79
C MET A 153 -4.52 -19.53 1.00
N TYR A 154 -3.64 -18.77 0.36
CA TYR A 154 -4.04 -17.69 -0.52
C TYR A 154 -4.89 -18.20 -1.68
N LEU A 155 -4.44 -19.24 -2.38
CA LEU A 155 -5.19 -19.83 -3.51
C LEU A 155 -6.56 -20.38 -3.08
N LYS A 156 -6.68 -20.89 -1.85
CA LYS A 156 -7.92 -21.46 -1.33
C LYS A 156 -8.92 -20.41 -0.85
N PHE A 157 -8.44 -19.36 -0.18
CA PHE A 157 -9.28 -18.42 0.56
C PHE A 157 -9.28 -17.00 -0.01
N GLY A 158 -8.37 -16.68 -0.91
CA GLY A 158 -8.19 -15.34 -1.48
C GLY A 158 -7.57 -14.32 -0.52
N ALA A 159 -7.15 -14.76 0.68
CA ALA A 159 -6.54 -13.91 1.69
C ALA A 159 -5.56 -14.70 2.56
N LEU A 160 -4.47 -14.04 2.93
CA LEU A 160 -3.49 -14.51 3.90
C LEU A 160 -3.34 -13.42 4.96
N PHE A 161 -3.33 -13.81 6.23
CA PHE A 161 -3.07 -12.91 7.34
C PHE A 161 -1.82 -13.39 8.07
N TYR A 162 -0.87 -12.49 8.24
CA TYR A 162 0.32 -12.73 9.05
C TYR A 162 -0.04 -12.54 10.54
N PRO A 163 0.33 -13.47 11.44
CA PRO A 163 0.09 -13.35 12.88
C PRO A 163 0.93 -12.26 13.56
#